data_AF-A0A933BAD8-F1
#
_entry.id   AF-A0A933BAD8-F1
#
_cell.length_a   1.000
_cell.length_b   1.000
_cell.length_c   1.000
_cell.angle_alpha   90.00
_cell.angle_beta   90.00
_cell.angle_gamma   90.00
#
_symmetry.space_group_name_H-M   'P 1'
#
loop_
_entity.id
_entity.type
_entity.pdbx_description
1 polymer ?
#
loop_
_entity_poly.entity_id
_entity_poly.type
_entity_poly.pdbx_seq_one_letter_code
_entity_poly.pdbx_strand_id
1 'polypeptide(L)'
;MKGEETKRLRFFFIGLGISLVFFGFLNAGELRLEKFLFGQLYLPQETFLAQASRPNLFQKLDIKARSALVVKVESDGQQTVLFDKNSSQPLAIASLTKLMTAVVSLENQPLSKEVEISPSSVSQEGSSGNLKAGERIMVKELLKMALVESSNDAAEALAEVSGRKEFINLMNRKARELSLRSTHFSTPTGLEAEDNFSTARDLVNLTIFILKDHPFILEISAQPSVIILSENDRPHHRAFNTNELLLSLAGIENWKIVGGKTGYTDEAGGGVILVTKDRNGDYFINLVLGADSHESRFSELKKLVQAFN
;
A
#
# COMPACT_ATOMS: atom_id res chain seq x y z
N MET A 1 43.49 -4.69 53.10
CA MET A 1 42.52 -5.43 52.27
C MET A 1 41.25 -4.62 51.97
N LYS A 2 41.34 -3.38 51.44
CA LYS A 2 40.16 -2.60 50.97
C LYS A 2 40.38 -1.89 49.62
N GLY A 3 41.57 -2.00 49.01
CA GLY A 3 41.93 -1.34 47.75
C GLY A 3 41.94 -2.24 46.50
N GLU A 4 41.83 -3.56 46.65
CA GLU A 4 41.82 -4.50 45.53
C GLU A 4 40.41 -4.82 45.01
N GLU A 5 39.39 -4.84 45.87
CA GLU A 5 38.00 -5.09 45.45
C GLU A 5 37.43 -3.94 44.59
N THR A 6 37.78 -2.69 44.89
CA THR A 6 37.34 -1.52 44.12
C THR A 6 37.95 -1.46 42.72
N LYS A 7 39.14 -2.05 42.53
CA LYS A 7 39.75 -2.20 41.20
C LYS A 7 39.06 -3.30 40.39
N ARG A 8 38.77 -4.46 41.00
CA ARG A 8 38.08 -5.57 40.32
C ARG A 8 36.66 -5.21 39.88
N LEU A 9 35.93 -4.42 40.68
CA LEU A 9 34.58 -3.96 40.33
C LEU A 9 34.58 -2.97 39.15
N ARG A 10 35.60 -2.08 39.06
CA ARG A 10 35.74 -1.15 37.92
C ARG A 10 36.07 -1.85 36.59
N PHE A 11 36.87 -2.93 36.62
CA PHE A 11 37.13 -3.73 35.41
C PHE A 11 35.90 -4.52 34.94
N PHE A 12 35.03 -4.95 35.85
CA PHE A 12 33.79 -5.65 35.51
C PHE A 12 32.79 -4.73 34.78
N PHE A 13 32.64 -3.46 35.19
CA PHE A 13 31.75 -2.50 34.52
C PHE A 13 32.31 -1.98 33.18
N ILE A 14 33.63 -1.87 33.03
CA ILE A 14 34.26 -1.52 31.73
C ILE A 14 34.09 -2.65 30.72
N GLY A 15 34.18 -3.92 31.16
CA GLY A 15 33.91 -5.09 30.31
C GLY A 15 32.45 -5.18 29.84
N LEU A 16 31.48 -4.84 30.71
CA LEU A 16 30.06 -4.83 30.35
C LEU A 16 29.72 -3.71 29.34
N GLY A 17 30.36 -2.54 29.49
CA GLY A 17 30.19 -1.41 28.57
C GLY A 17 30.74 -1.67 27.17
N ILE A 18 31.91 -2.34 27.06
CA ILE A 18 32.51 -2.69 25.76
C ILE A 18 31.72 -3.82 25.08
N SER A 19 31.17 -4.78 25.85
CA SER A 19 30.30 -5.84 25.30
C SER A 19 28.97 -5.30 24.76
N LEU A 20 28.39 -4.26 25.37
CA LEU A 20 27.14 -3.63 24.89
C LEU A 20 27.36 -2.76 23.65
N VAL A 21 28.51 -2.06 23.55
CA VAL A 21 28.88 -1.33 22.32
C VAL A 21 29.17 -2.30 21.18
N PHE A 22 29.80 -3.45 21.45
CA PHE A 22 30.03 -4.49 20.43
C PHE A 22 28.73 -5.15 19.96
N PHE A 23 27.76 -5.39 20.85
CA PHE A 23 26.43 -5.90 20.49
C PHE A 23 25.58 -4.86 19.72
N GLY A 24 25.73 -3.57 20.04
CA GLY A 24 25.09 -2.47 19.32
C GLY A 24 25.59 -2.31 17.89
N PHE A 25 26.89 -2.55 17.65
CA PHE A 25 27.47 -2.52 16.29
C PHE A 25 27.18 -3.77 15.46
N LEU A 26 27.04 -4.95 16.09
CA LEU A 26 26.60 -6.18 15.40
C LEU A 26 25.15 -6.09 14.92
N ASN A 27 24.22 -5.59 15.78
CA ASN A 27 22.83 -5.38 15.39
C ASN A 27 22.66 -4.27 14.32
N ALA A 28 23.45 -3.20 14.37
CA ALA A 28 23.40 -2.13 13.36
C ALA A 28 24.01 -2.56 12.01
N GLY A 29 25.00 -3.47 12.05
CA GLY A 29 25.60 -4.10 10.86
C GLY A 29 24.67 -5.09 10.19
N GLU A 30 23.97 -5.92 10.97
CA GLU A 30 22.94 -6.85 10.47
C GLU A 30 21.74 -6.08 9.90
N LEU A 31 21.25 -5.01 10.56
CA LEU A 31 20.18 -4.17 10.00
C LEU A 31 20.58 -3.44 8.71
N ARG A 32 21.87 -3.12 8.53
CA ARG A 32 22.37 -2.52 7.28
C ARG A 32 22.59 -3.56 6.19
N LEU A 33 23.05 -4.77 6.53
CA LEU A 33 23.19 -5.86 5.56
C LEU A 33 21.83 -6.37 5.11
N GLU A 34 20.85 -6.50 5.99
CA GLU A 34 19.48 -6.84 5.60
C GLU A 34 18.93 -5.78 4.64
N LYS A 35 19.02 -4.48 4.97
CA LYS A 35 18.57 -3.42 4.04
C LYS A 35 19.33 -3.40 2.71
N PHE A 36 20.59 -3.84 2.69
CA PHE A 36 21.41 -3.93 1.48
C PHE A 36 21.11 -5.20 0.65
N LEU A 37 20.78 -6.32 1.30
CA LEU A 37 20.37 -7.59 0.68
C LEU A 37 18.91 -7.54 0.20
N PHE A 38 18.02 -6.84 0.91
CA PHE A 38 16.61 -6.67 0.55
C PHE A 38 16.37 -5.62 -0.54
N GLY A 39 17.38 -4.81 -0.91
CA GLY A 39 17.33 -3.89 -2.04
C GLY A 39 17.26 -4.56 -3.42
N GLN A 40 17.33 -5.90 -3.49
CA GLN A 40 17.32 -6.67 -4.74
C GLN A 40 16.05 -7.48 -5.01
N LEU A 41 15.00 -7.37 -4.19
CA LEU A 41 13.74 -8.11 -4.38
C LEU A 41 12.65 -7.31 -5.12
N TYR A 42 13.07 -6.49 -6.09
CA TYR A 42 12.19 -6.00 -7.15
C TYR A 42 12.28 -6.95 -8.32
N LEU A 43 11.11 -7.35 -8.86
CA LEU A 43 10.97 -8.26 -10.00
C LEU A 43 12.08 -8.00 -11.05
N PRO A 44 13.11 -8.87 -11.14
CA PRO A 44 14.11 -8.77 -12.18
C PRO A 44 13.44 -8.87 -13.55
N GLN A 45 13.95 -8.13 -14.54
CA GLN A 45 13.36 -8.07 -15.87
C GLN A 45 13.28 -9.43 -16.58
N GLU A 46 14.09 -10.42 -16.18
CA GLU A 46 14.04 -11.77 -16.73
C GLU A 46 14.47 -12.84 -15.71
N THR A 47 13.53 -13.69 -15.32
CA THR A 47 13.78 -15.12 -15.05
C THR A 47 12.54 -15.89 -15.47
N PHE A 48 12.48 -16.14 -16.78
CA PHE A 48 11.59 -17.13 -17.37
C PHE A 48 12.16 -18.53 -17.08
N LEU A 49 11.26 -19.52 -17.01
CA LEU A 49 11.48 -20.98 -16.89
C LEU A 49 11.43 -21.59 -15.48
N ALA A 50 10.21 -21.91 -15.06
CA ALA A 50 9.81 -23.30 -14.80
C ALA A 50 8.28 -23.39 -14.82
N GLN A 51 7.70 -23.63 -16.00
CA GLN A 51 6.27 -23.92 -16.11
C GLN A 51 6.05 -25.38 -15.71
N ALA A 52 5.78 -25.61 -14.42
CA ALA A 52 5.24 -26.88 -13.98
C ALA A 52 3.86 -27.09 -14.63
N SER A 53 3.67 -28.28 -15.17
CA SER A 53 2.57 -28.77 -15.99
C SER A 53 1.22 -28.85 -15.24
N ARG A 54 0.70 -27.69 -14.81
CA ARG A 54 -0.74 -27.48 -14.65
C ARG A 54 -1.26 -26.86 -15.96
N PRO A 55 -2.47 -27.19 -16.44
CA PRO A 55 -3.11 -26.37 -17.46
C PRO A 55 -3.06 -24.92 -16.96
N ASN A 56 -2.53 -24.00 -17.76
CA ASN A 56 -2.40 -22.62 -17.35
C ASN A 56 -3.81 -22.08 -17.12
N LEU A 57 -4.19 -21.97 -15.83
CA LEU A 57 -5.53 -21.58 -15.38
C LEU A 57 -5.95 -20.21 -15.95
N PHE A 58 -4.97 -19.42 -16.37
CA PHE A 58 -5.14 -18.08 -16.91
C PHE A 58 -5.11 -18.02 -18.45
N GLN A 59 -4.79 -19.12 -19.16
CA GLN A 59 -4.53 -19.13 -20.61
C GLN A 59 -5.77 -18.79 -21.48
N LYS A 60 -6.97 -18.85 -20.91
CA LYS A 60 -8.24 -18.54 -21.59
C LYS A 60 -8.96 -17.30 -21.04
N LEU A 61 -8.35 -16.56 -20.12
CA LEU A 61 -9.01 -15.38 -19.54
C LEU A 61 -8.97 -14.20 -20.51
N ASP A 62 -10.15 -13.77 -20.95
CA ASP A 62 -10.35 -12.54 -21.69
C ASP A 62 -10.76 -11.42 -20.71
N ILE A 63 -9.74 -10.66 -20.27
CA ILE A 63 -9.90 -9.53 -19.35
C ILE A 63 -10.14 -8.25 -20.15
N LYS A 64 -11.28 -7.60 -19.94
CA LYS A 64 -11.68 -6.33 -20.58
C LYS A 64 -11.18 -5.13 -19.79
N ALA A 65 -9.87 -4.97 -19.79
CA ALA A 65 -9.16 -3.82 -19.23
C ALA A 65 -7.88 -3.52 -20.01
N ARG A 66 -7.36 -2.29 -19.92
CA ARG A 66 -6.11 -1.89 -20.58
C ARG A 66 -4.90 -2.67 -20.06
N SER A 67 -4.83 -2.89 -18.75
CA SER A 67 -3.77 -3.68 -18.11
C SER A 67 -4.32 -4.52 -16.95
N ALA A 68 -3.70 -5.67 -16.71
CA ALA A 68 -4.00 -6.53 -15.57
C ALA A 68 -2.80 -7.40 -15.21
N LEU A 69 -2.66 -7.71 -13.93
CA LEU A 69 -1.52 -8.48 -13.40
C LEU A 69 -1.98 -9.30 -12.19
N VAL A 70 -1.53 -10.56 -12.14
CA VAL A 70 -1.71 -11.44 -10.98
C VAL A 70 -0.36 -11.97 -10.57
N VAL A 71 0.03 -11.71 -9.32
CA VAL A 71 1.27 -12.20 -8.73
C VAL A 71 0.97 -12.99 -7.47
N LYS A 72 1.49 -14.21 -7.40
CA LYS A 72 1.59 -15.01 -6.18
C LYS A 72 2.84 -14.59 -5.42
N VAL A 73 2.72 -14.38 -4.12
CA VAL A 73 3.83 -14.15 -3.19
C VAL A 73 3.76 -15.25 -2.14
N GLU A 74 4.76 -16.13 -2.16
CA GLU A 74 4.87 -17.25 -1.24
C GLU A 74 5.39 -16.80 0.13
N SER A 75 5.21 -17.65 1.14
CA SER A 75 5.61 -17.34 2.52
C SER A 75 7.11 -17.08 2.70
N ASP A 76 7.95 -17.59 1.79
CA ASP A 76 9.40 -17.33 1.76
C ASP A 76 9.77 -16.06 0.96
N GLY A 77 8.78 -15.35 0.42
CA GLY A 77 8.94 -14.15 -0.39
C GLY A 77 9.13 -14.41 -1.88
N GLN A 78 9.13 -15.66 -2.35
CA GLN A 78 9.19 -15.96 -3.77
C GLN A 78 7.96 -15.40 -4.49
N GLN A 79 8.20 -14.72 -5.62
CA GLN A 79 7.17 -14.08 -6.43
C GLN A 79 7.01 -14.84 -7.74
N THR A 80 5.77 -15.20 -8.08
CA THR A 80 5.46 -15.85 -9.36
C THR A 80 4.36 -15.07 -10.07
N VAL A 81 4.64 -14.61 -11.30
CA VAL A 81 3.62 -14.01 -12.17
C VAL A 81 2.74 -15.12 -12.73
N LEU A 82 1.43 -14.99 -12.51
CA LEU A 82 0.43 -15.99 -12.92
C LEU A 82 -0.37 -15.54 -14.14
N PHE A 83 -0.57 -14.23 -14.28
CA PHE A 83 -1.22 -13.60 -15.42
C PHE A 83 -0.61 -12.23 -15.65
N ASP A 84 -0.32 -11.91 -16.91
CA ASP A 84 0.19 -10.61 -17.33
C ASP A 84 -0.55 -10.16 -18.59
N LYS A 85 -1.21 -9.00 -18.50
CA LYS A 85 -1.73 -8.27 -19.63
C LYS A 85 -1.18 -6.85 -19.58
N ASN A 86 -0.25 -6.52 -20.48
CA ASN A 86 0.34 -5.19 -20.62
C ASN A 86 0.84 -4.61 -19.28
N SER A 87 1.45 -5.42 -18.40
CA SER A 87 1.72 -4.99 -17.02
C SER A 87 2.71 -3.83 -16.89
N SER A 88 3.49 -3.56 -17.94
CA SER A 88 4.47 -2.46 -18.02
C SER A 88 3.93 -1.21 -18.72
N GLN A 89 2.66 -1.20 -19.14
CA GLN A 89 2.04 -0.04 -19.78
C GLN A 89 1.75 1.06 -18.75
N PRO A 90 2.27 2.29 -18.92
CA PRO A 90 1.91 3.41 -18.08
C PRO A 90 0.46 3.83 -18.32
N LEU A 91 -0.30 3.98 -17.23
CA LEU A 91 -1.69 4.40 -17.24
C LEU A 91 -1.94 5.39 -16.11
N ALA A 92 -2.91 6.29 -16.28
CA ALA A 92 -3.46 7.02 -15.15
C ALA A 92 -4.08 6.03 -14.15
N ILE A 93 -3.84 6.23 -12.86
CA ILE A 93 -4.16 5.23 -11.81
C ILE A 93 -5.23 5.67 -10.81
N ALA A 94 -5.77 6.87 -10.98
CA ALA A 94 -6.80 7.43 -10.11
C ALA A 94 -6.44 7.26 -8.62
N SER A 95 -7.44 6.97 -7.77
CA SER A 95 -7.29 6.77 -6.33
C SER A 95 -6.40 5.60 -5.89
N LEU A 96 -5.86 4.76 -6.78
CA LEU A 96 -4.81 3.81 -6.38
C LEU A 96 -3.55 4.55 -5.90
N THR A 97 -3.39 5.80 -6.32
CA THR A 97 -2.41 6.78 -5.80
C THR A 97 -2.38 6.84 -4.27
N LYS A 98 -3.55 6.69 -3.62
CA LYS A 98 -3.67 6.79 -2.16
C LYS A 98 -2.94 5.68 -1.39
N LEU A 99 -2.55 4.59 -2.06
CA LEU A 99 -1.64 3.60 -1.46
C LEU A 99 -0.26 4.22 -1.18
N MET A 100 0.28 5.01 -2.10
CA MET A 100 1.54 5.73 -1.87
C MET A 100 1.35 6.85 -0.85
N THR A 101 0.23 7.56 -0.90
CA THR A 101 -0.13 8.58 0.12
C THR A 101 -0.14 7.98 1.52
N ALA A 102 -0.71 6.79 1.69
CA ALA A 102 -0.72 6.10 2.97
C ALA A 102 0.70 5.70 3.42
N VAL A 103 1.53 5.15 2.53
CA VAL A 103 2.94 4.82 2.82
C VAL A 103 3.71 6.05 3.29
N VAL A 104 3.66 7.14 2.52
CA VAL A 104 4.39 8.38 2.86
C VAL A 104 3.89 8.98 4.17
N SER A 105 2.58 8.95 4.42
CA SER A 105 2.01 9.45 5.67
C SER A 105 2.51 8.66 6.88
N LEU A 106 2.49 7.32 6.81
CA LEU A 106 2.96 6.45 7.90
C LEU A 106 4.44 6.65 8.20
N GLU A 107 5.26 6.86 7.18
CA GLU A 107 6.72 6.99 7.37
C GLU A 107 7.16 8.38 7.83
N ASN A 108 6.33 9.41 7.63
CA ASN A 108 6.73 10.80 7.86
C ASN A 108 5.89 11.53 8.92
N GLN A 109 4.85 10.90 9.48
CA GLN A 109 3.92 11.54 10.41
C GLN A 109 3.50 10.58 11.54
N PRO A 110 3.48 11.04 12.81
CA PRO A 110 2.92 10.25 13.90
C PRO A 110 1.42 10.02 13.69
N LEU A 111 0.96 8.77 13.85
CA LEU A 111 -0.45 8.40 13.75
C LEU A 111 -1.38 9.16 14.70
N SER A 112 -0.85 9.61 15.84
CA SER A 112 -1.55 10.39 16.86
C SER A 112 -1.55 11.90 16.61
N LYS A 113 -0.86 12.39 15.57
CA LYS A 113 -0.85 13.82 15.25
C LYS A 113 -2.25 14.24 14.80
N GLU A 114 -2.80 15.27 15.44
CA GLU A 114 -3.99 15.95 14.98
C GLU A 114 -3.68 16.88 13.80
N VAL A 115 -4.52 16.81 12.78
CA VAL A 115 -4.51 17.66 11.60
C VAL A 115 -5.77 18.50 11.62
N GLU A 116 -5.61 19.81 11.52
CA GLU A 116 -6.73 20.72 11.34
C GLU A 116 -7.12 20.73 9.85
N ILE A 117 -8.37 20.39 9.56
CA ILE A 117 -8.86 20.30 8.19
C ILE A 117 -8.98 21.71 7.60
N SER A 118 -8.28 21.96 6.49
CA SER A 118 -8.29 23.25 5.82
C SER A 118 -9.47 23.40 4.85
N PRO A 119 -9.86 24.64 4.49
CA PRO A 119 -10.80 24.88 3.41
C PRO A 119 -10.36 24.31 2.05
N SER A 120 -9.04 24.24 1.78
CA SER A 120 -8.49 23.66 0.54
C SER A 120 -8.61 22.14 0.48
N SER A 121 -8.50 21.47 1.63
CA SER A 121 -8.70 20.02 1.71
C SER A 121 -10.16 19.64 1.44
N VAL A 122 -11.13 20.43 1.91
CA VAL A 122 -12.56 20.12 1.69
C VAL A 122 -13.12 20.65 0.37
N SER A 123 -12.34 21.42 -0.39
CA SER A 123 -12.73 21.89 -1.73
C SER A 123 -12.41 20.89 -2.84
N GLN A 124 -11.96 19.68 -2.49
CA GLN A 124 -11.65 18.63 -3.46
C GLN A 124 -12.94 18.08 -4.09
N GLU A 125 -12.93 17.92 -5.41
CA GLU A 125 -14.05 17.31 -6.13
C GLU A 125 -14.04 15.77 -6.01
N GLY A 126 -15.13 15.12 -6.39
CA GLY A 126 -15.22 13.65 -6.46
C GLY A 126 -15.53 12.99 -5.11
N SER A 127 -14.77 11.93 -4.78
CA SER A 127 -14.98 11.13 -3.56
C SER A 127 -14.50 11.89 -2.33
N SER A 128 -15.29 12.86 -1.86
CA SER A 128 -15.04 13.65 -0.65
C SER A 128 -15.56 12.91 0.59
N GLY A 129 -14.79 12.91 1.67
CA GLY A 129 -15.17 12.26 2.94
C GLY A 129 -16.15 13.07 3.78
N ASN A 130 -16.64 14.20 3.25
CA ASN A 130 -17.51 15.16 3.93
C ASN A 130 -16.87 15.73 5.20
N LEU A 131 -15.54 15.86 5.19
CA LEU A 131 -14.82 16.55 6.25
C LEU A 131 -15.24 18.02 6.29
N LYS A 132 -15.15 18.65 7.47
CA LYS A 132 -15.47 20.08 7.62
C LYS A 132 -14.22 20.86 7.97
N ALA A 133 -14.05 22.01 7.32
CA ALA A 133 -12.97 22.92 7.65
C ALA A 133 -13.02 23.31 9.14
N GLY A 134 -11.87 23.25 9.81
CA GLY A 134 -11.70 23.48 11.24
C GLY A 134 -11.80 22.23 12.13
N GLU A 135 -12.25 21.08 11.60
CA GLU A 135 -12.21 19.82 12.36
C GLU A 135 -10.75 19.44 12.68
N ARG A 136 -10.52 18.83 13.85
CA ARG A 136 -9.22 18.25 14.23
C ARG A 136 -9.29 16.74 14.22
N ILE A 137 -8.63 16.13 13.26
CA ILE A 137 -8.68 14.68 13.03
C ILE A 137 -7.27 14.11 13.05
N MET A 138 -7.09 12.99 13.73
CA MET A 138 -5.77 12.36 13.78
C MET A 138 -5.38 11.73 12.45
N VAL A 139 -4.09 11.70 12.14
CA VAL A 139 -3.52 11.03 10.94
C VAL A 139 -4.06 9.61 10.77
N LYS A 140 -4.17 8.82 11.85
CA LYS A 140 -4.72 7.45 11.79
C LYS A 140 -6.16 7.41 11.26
N GLU A 141 -6.97 8.42 11.56
CA GLU A 141 -8.38 8.50 11.16
C GLU A 141 -8.50 9.01 9.72
N LEU A 142 -7.65 9.95 9.30
CA LEU A 142 -7.55 10.37 7.90
C LEU A 142 -7.10 9.22 6.99
N LEU A 143 -6.14 8.40 7.42
CA LEU A 143 -5.74 7.19 6.70
C LEU A 143 -6.90 6.22 6.50
N LYS A 144 -7.74 6.02 7.53
CA LYS A 144 -8.95 5.21 7.43
C LYS A 144 -9.89 5.74 6.35
N MET A 145 -10.17 7.04 6.34
CA MET A 145 -11.05 7.65 5.33
C MET A 145 -10.46 7.54 3.92
N ALA A 146 -9.17 7.84 3.75
CA ALA A 146 -8.49 7.77 2.46
C ALA A 146 -8.46 6.35 1.87
N LEU A 147 -8.38 5.31 2.72
CA LEU A 147 -8.26 3.92 2.29
C LEU A 147 -9.61 3.20 2.15
N VAL A 148 -10.58 3.51 3.02
CA VAL A 148 -11.90 2.83 3.03
C VAL A 148 -12.86 3.47 2.03
N GLU A 149 -13.21 4.74 2.22
CA GLU A 149 -14.15 5.46 1.34
C GLU A 149 -13.44 6.23 0.21
N SER A 150 -12.12 6.11 0.10
CA SER A 150 -11.33 6.79 -0.92
C SER A 150 -11.34 8.32 -0.83
N SER A 151 -11.53 8.89 0.36
CA SER A 151 -11.67 10.33 0.59
C SER A 151 -10.51 11.15 0.02
N ASN A 152 -10.82 12.09 -0.87
CA ASN A 152 -9.89 13.07 -1.41
C ASN A 152 -9.51 14.10 -0.36
N ASP A 153 -10.48 14.57 0.44
CA ASP A 153 -10.28 15.53 1.52
C ASP A 153 -9.24 15.01 2.52
N ALA A 154 -9.36 13.74 2.90
CA ALA A 154 -8.44 13.13 3.84
C ALA A 154 -7.03 12.97 3.24
N ALA A 155 -6.94 12.61 1.96
CA ALA A 155 -5.65 12.48 1.27
C ALA A 155 -4.93 13.83 1.11
N GLU A 156 -5.66 14.91 0.82
CA GLU A 156 -5.06 16.25 0.79
C GLU A 156 -4.71 16.77 2.19
N ALA A 157 -5.56 16.54 3.19
CA ALA A 157 -5.26 16.91 4.57
C ALA A 157 -3.97 16.22 5.06
N LEU A 158 -3.77 14.95 4.73
CA LEU A 158 -2.52 14.23 5.00
C LEU A 158 -1.31 14.87 4.31
N ALA A 159 -1.46 15.33 3.08
CA ALA A 159 -0.38 15.94 2.31
C ALA A 159 -0.02 17.34 2.82
N GLU A 160 -1.01 18.11 3.27
CA GLU A 160 -0.82 19.46 3.82
C GLU A 160 0.04 19.47 5.09
N VAL A 161 0.10 18.37 5.85
CA VAL A 161 0.91 18.26 7.08
C VAL A 161 2.39 18.57 6.87
N SER A 162 2.97 18.15 5.74
CA SER A 162 4.34 18.47 5.33
C SER A 162 4.39 19.57 4.26
N GLY A 163 3.24 20.07 3.82
CA GLY A 163 3.05 20.88 2.63
C GLY A 163 2.91 20.01 1.37
N ARG A 164 1.84 20.24 0.58
CA ARG A 164 1.46 19.42 -0.58
C ARG A 164 2.61 19.14 -1.55
N LYS A 165 3.39 20.16 -1.91
CA LYS A 165 4.54 20.02 -2.82
C LYS A 165 5.61 19.10 -2.25
N GLU A 166 5.94 19.24 -0.97
CA GLU A 166 6.95 18.39 -0.35
C GLU A 166 6.44 16.97 -0.15
N PHE A 167 5.14 16.81 0.14
CA PHE A 167 4.52 15.49 0.20
C PHE A 167 4.63 14.74 -1.13
N ILE A 168 4.35 15.42 -2.26
CA ILE A 168 4.52 14.85 -3.60
C ILE A 168 6.00 14.51 -3.88
N ASN A 169 6.95 15.33 -3.43
CA ASN A 169 8.37 15.01 -3.52
C ASN A 169 8.70 13.73 -2.73
N LEU A 170 8.12 13.54 -1.56
CA LEU A 170 8.28 12.33 -0.74
C LEU A 170 7.68 11.10 -1.44
N MET A 171 6.50 11.23 -2.08
CA MET A 171 5.90 10.15 -2.88
C MET A 171 6.82 9.70 -4.02
N ASN A 172 7.35 10.64 -4.79
CA ASN A 172 8.26 10.33 -5.90
C ASN A 172 9.66 9.89 -5.43
N ARG A 173 10.11 10.34 -4.24
CA ARG A 173 11.31 9.79 -3.60
C ARG A 173 11.10 8.34 -3.22
N LYS A 174 9.98 8.01 -2.57
CA LYS A 174 9.62 6.64 -2.21
C LYS A 174 9.50 5.77 -3.45
N ALA A 175 8.86 6.24 -4.52
CA ALA A 175 8.78 5.51 -5.79
C ALA A 175 10.17 5.11 -6.31
N ARG A 176 11.15 6.02 -6.26
CA ARG A 176 12.54 5.74 -6.66
C ARG A 176 13.25 4.79 -5.72
N GLU A 177 13.08 4.95 -4.41
CA GLU A 177 13.63 4.03 -3.39
C GLU A 177 13.12 2.60 -3.63
N LEU A 178 11.84 2.47 -4.01
CA LEU A 178 11.21 1.21 -4.33
C LEU A 178 11.41 0.80 -5.80
N SER A 179 12.29 1.45 -6.56
CA SER A 179 12.53 1.15 -7.98
C SER A 179 11.26 1.07 -8.86
N LEU A 180 10.22 1.86 -8.55
CA LEU A 180 9.00 2.00 -9.34
C LEU A 180 9.26 2.91 -10.55
N ARG A 181 9.95 2.36 -11.55
CA ARG A 181 10.59 3.15 -12.63
C ARG A 181 9.62 3.79 -13.60
N SER A 182 8.40 3.29 -13.67
CA SER A 182 7.36 3.77 -14.58
C SER A 182 6.19 4.36 -13.79
N THR A 183 6.51 5.04 -12.69
CA THR A 183 5.56 5.71 -11.80
C THR A 183 5.94 7.17 -11.61
N HIS A 184 4.94 8.06 -11.69
CA HIS A 184 5.03 9.45 -11.28
C HIS A 184 3.76 9.83 -10.52
N PHE A 185 3.92 10.55 -9.42
CA PHE A 185 2.82 11.12 -8.65
C PHE A 185 2.82 12.64 -8.77
N SER A 186 1.72 13.24 -9.24
CA SER A 186 1.55 14.70 -9.29
C SER A 186 0.52 15.21 -8.26
N THR A 187 -0.16 14.29 -7.58
CA THR A 187 -1.21 14.54 -6.60
C THR A 187 -1.23 13.45 -5.52
N PRO A 188 -1.63 13.74 -4.27
CA PRO A 188 -1.83 12.72 -3.24
C PRO A 188 -3.18 12.00 -3.40
N THR A 189 -4.11 12.53 -4.19
CA THR A 189 -5.45 11.96 -4.35
C THR A 189 -5.52 11.03 -5.55
N GLY A 190 -4.82 11.38 -6.63
CA GLY A 190 -4.96 10.76 -7.95
C GLY A 190 -6.15 11.29 -8.76
N LEU A 191 -6.82 12.35 -8.30
CA LEU A 191 -7.93 12.97 -9.02
C LEU A 191 -7.43 13.68 -10.29
N GLU A 192 -6.36 14.46 -10.16
CA GLU A 192 -5.64 15.02 -11.29
C GLU A 192 -4.82 13.93 -11.97
N ALA A 193 -5.16 13.60 -13.21
CA ALA A 193 -4.49 12.56 -13.96
C ALA A 193 -3.25 13.07 -14.73
N GLU A 194 -3.13 14.39 -14.94
CA GLU A 194 -1.98 14.98 -15.62
C GLU A 194 -0.68 14.63 -14.87
N ASP A 195 0.21 13.92 -15.55
CA ASP A 195 1.47 13.39 -15.03
C ASP A 195 1.32 12.42 -13.83
N ASN A 196 0.10 12.00 -13.45
CA ASN A 196 -0.12 11.03 -12.37
C ASN A 196 -0.38 9.61 -12.91
N PHE A 197 0.68 8.84 -13.08
CA PHE A 197 0.61 7.52 -13.71
C PHE A 197 1.44 6.47 -12.98
N SER A 198 1.10 5.20 -13.22
CA SER A 198 1.93 4.05 -12.86
C SER A 198 1.71 2.90 -13.83
N THR A 199 2.35 1.77 -13.56
CA THR A 199 2.13 0.51 -14.25
C THR A 199 1.53 -0.52 -13.30
N ALA A 200 0.89 -1.56 -13.84
CA ALA A 200 0.43 -2.68 -13.01
C ALA A 200 1.58 -3.32 -12.24
N ARG A 201 2.74 -3.46 -12.88
CA ARG A 201 3.95 -4.01 -12.25
C ARG A 201 4.44 -3.18 -11.07
N ASP A 202 4.52 -1.86 -11.23
CA ASP A 202 4.96 -0.96 -10.16
C ASP A 202 3.94 -0.90 -9.01
N LEU A 203 2.64 -0.91 -9.30
CA LEU A 203 1.61 -0.96 -8.27
C LEU A 203 1.58 -2.29 -7.51
N VAL A 204 1.87 -3.41 -8.17
CA VAL A 204 2.08 -4.70 -7.48
C VAL A 204 3.31 -4.63 -6.59
N ASN A 205 4.44 -4.10 -7.07
CA ASN A 205 5.64 -3.92 -6.25
C ASN A 205 5.40 -3.02 -5.03
N LEU A 206 4.66 -1.92 -5.19
CA LEU A 206 4.22 -1.08 -4.08
C LEU A 206 3.36 -1.88 -3.08
N THR A 207 2.46 -2.72 -3.58
CA THR A 207 1.58 -3.54 -2.74
C THR A 207 2.35 -4.64 -2.00
N ILE A 208 3.37 -5.23 -2.61
CA ILE A 208 4.29 -6.18 -1.95
C ILE A 208 5.06 -5.47 -0.83
N PHE A 209 5.57 -4.28 -1.09
CA PHE A 209 6.22 -3.45 -0.06
C PHE A 209 5.26 -3.16 1.10
N ILE A 210 4.03 -2.74 0.81
CA ILE A 210 3.00 -2.50 1.83
C ILE A 210 2.71 -3.77 2.62
N LEU A 211 2.57 -4.92 1.95
CA LEU A 211 2.28 -6.20 2.59
C LEU A 211 3.37 -6.59 3.61
N LYS A 212 4.64 -6.31 3.28
CA LYS A 212 5.79 -6.64 4.11
C LYS A 212 6.02 -5.63 5.23
N ASP A 213 6.06 -4.35 4.89
CA ASP A 213 6.60 -3.30 5.76
C ASP A 213 5.51 -2.45 6.41
N HIS A 214 4.31 -2.37 5.80
CA HIS A 214 3.19 -1.55 6.28
C HIS A 214 1.84 -2.28 6.22
N PRO A 215 1.71 -3.52 6.77
CA PRO A 215 0.51 -4.34 6.62
C PRO A 215 -0.76 -3.66 7.15
N PHE A 216 -0.60 -2.72 8.10
CA PHE A 216 -1.65 -1.86 8.63
C PHE A 216 -2.47 -1.12 7.55
N ILE A 217 -1.86 -0.75 6.41
CA ILE A 217 -2.55 -0.13 5.28
C ILE A 217 -3.60 -1.10 4.70
N LEU A 218 -3.20 -2.36 4.48
CA LEU A 218 -4.10 -3.39 3.96
C LEU A 218 -5.19 -3.72 4.98
N GLU A 219 -4.84 -3.84 6.26
CA GLU A 219 -5.80 -4.08 7.35
C GLU A 219 -6.88 -2.99 7.44
N ILE A 220 -6.50 -1.71 7.31
CA ILE A 220 -7.47 -0.61 7.20
C ILE A 220 -8.37 -0.83 5.98
N SER A 221 -7.76 -1.02 4.81
CA SER A 221 -8.48 -1.11 3.55
C SER A 221 -9.42 -2.32 3.43
N ALA A 222 -9.25 -3.35 4.28
CA ALA A 222 -10.11 -4.53 4.34
C ALA A 222 -11.38 -4.31 5.17
N GLN A 223 -11.50 -3.22 5.92
CA GLN A 223 -12.65 -2.97 6.78
C GLN A 223 -13.88 -2.55 5.95
N PRO A 224 -15.04 -3.24 6.06
CA PRO A 224 -16.25 -2.90 5.29
C PRO A 224 -16.80 -1.50 5.60
N SER A 225 -16.61 -1.04 6.84
CA SER A 225 -16.91 0.32 7.26
C SER A 225 -16.10 0.68 8.49
N VAL A 226 -15.86 1.97 8.71
CA VAL A 226 -15.12 2.48 9.87
C VAL A 226 -15.82 3.69 10.45
N ILE A 227 -15.74 3.83 11.78
CA ILE A 227 -16.13 5.05 12.48
C ILE A 227 -14.87 5.90 12.62
N ILE A 228 -15.00 7.18 12.26
CA ILE A 228 -13.93 8.16 12.31
C ILE A 228 -14.12 8.99 13.58
N LEU A 229 -13.06 9.01 14.37
CA LEU A 229 -13.02 9.80 15.60
C LEU A 229 -12.43 11.18 15.33
N SER A 230 -13.07 12.21 15.86
CA SER A 230 -12.65 13.61 15.80
C SER A 230 -12.90 14.25 17.17
N GLU A 231 -12.23 15.37 17.47
CA GLU A 231 -12.52 16.22 18.63
C GLU A 231 -12.75 15.48 19.97
N ASN A 232 -11.68 15.15 20.69
CA ASN A 232 -11.71 14.37 21.94
C ASN A 232 -12.22 12.93 21.75
N ASP A 233 -11.75 12.25 20.69
CA ASP A 233 -12.05 10.84 20.38
C ASP A 233 -13.56 10.53 20.21
N ARG A 234 -14.35 11.51 19.75
CA ARG A 234 -15.79 11.34 19.54
C ARG A 234 -16.11 10.85 18.12
N PRO A 235 -17.05 9.92 17.95
CA PRO A 235 -17.55 9.53 16.64
C PRO A 235 -18.14 10.75 15.91
N HIS A 236 -17.58 11.09 14.75
CA HIS A 236 -18.05 12.21 13.93
C HIS A 236 -18.48 11.77 12.53
N HIS A 237 -17.71 10.87 11.91
CA HIS A 237 -17.98 10.40 10.55
C HIS A 237 -18.06 8.87 10.48
N ARG A 238 -18.70 8.38 9.43
CA ARG A 238 -18.72 6.94 9.11
C ARG A 238 -18.39 6.77 7.64
N ALA A 239 -17.32 6.04 7.38
CA ALA A 239 -16.86 5.72 6.04
C ALA A 239 -17.24 4.29 5.66
N PHE A 240 -17.66 4.09 4.43
CA PHE A 240 -18.01 2.78 3.87
C PHE A 240 -17.03 2.40 2.77
N ASN A 241 -16.68 1.12 2.72
CA ASN A 241 -15.67 0.67 1.80
C ASN A 241 -16.15 0.73 0.35
N THR A 242 -15.34 1.32 -0.52
CA THR A 242 -15.61 1.40 -1.96
C THR A 242 -15.39 0.07 -2.68
N ASN A 243 -14.72 -0.91 -2.07
CA ASN A 243 -14.48 -2.21 -2.67
C ASN A 243 -15.65 -3.17 -2.46
N GLU A 244 -16.50 -3.31 -3.49
CA GLU A 244 -17.68 -4.17 -3.48
C GLU A 244 -17.36 -5.66 -3.25
N LEU A 245 -16.13 -6.09 -3.58
CA LEU A 245 -15.70 -7.49 -3.39
C LEU A 245 -15.49 -7.85 -1.92
N LEU A 246 -15.32 -6.88 -1.03
CA LEU A 246 -15.35 -7.11 0.42
C LEU A 246 -16.74 -7.46 0.92
N LEU A 247 -17.77 -6.92 0.27
CA LEU A 247 -19.17 -7.06 0.65
C LEU A 247 -19.81 -8.28 -0.03
N SER A 248 -19.29 -8.67 -1.20
CA SER A 248 -19.75 -9.81 -1.99
C SER A 248 -18.63 -10.82 -2.17
N LEU A 249 -18.53 -11.76 -1.22
CA LEU A 249 -17.60 -12.90 -1.28
C LEU A 249 -18.02 -13.97 -2.30
N ALA A 250 -19.14 -13.78 -2.99
CA ALA A 250 -19.70 -14.75 -3.93
C ALA A 250 -18.66 -15.10 -5.02
N GLY A 251 -18.22 -16.35 -5.07
CA GLY A 251 -17.21 -16.85 -6.01
C GLY A 251 -15.75 -16.74 -5.56
N ILE A 252 -15.47 -16.21 -4.37
CA ILE A 252 -14.11 -16.13 -3.78
C ILE A 252 -14.09 -16.65 -2.34
N GLU A 253 -15.04 -17.49 -1.96
CA GLU A 253 -15.28 -17.95 -0.58
C GLU A 253 -14.10 -18.72 0.02
N ASN A 254 -13.24 -19.28 -0.82
CA ASN A 254 -12.03 -20.00 -0.40
C ASN A 254 -10.85 -19.07 -0.06
N TRP A 255 -11.02 -17.76 -0.25
CA TRP A 255 -9.97 -16.76 -0.14
C TRP A 255 -10.23 -15.81 1.03
N LYS A 256 -9.19 -15.53 1.81
CA LYS A 256 -9.23 -14.43 2.79
C LYS A 256 -8.85 -13.15 2.08
N ILE A 257 -9.70 -12.14 2.10
CA ILE A 257 -9.32 -10.79 1.63
C ILE A 257 -8.44 -10.14 2.71
N VAL A 258 -7.27 -9.66 2.29
CA VAL A 258 -6.26 -9.01 3.14
C VAL A 258 -6.39 -7.49 3.07
N GLY A 259 -6.80 -6.97 1.91
CA GLY A 259 -6.97 -5.54 1.67
C GLY A 259 -7.01 -5.23 0.17
N GLY A 260 -7.03 -3.96 -0.18
CA GLY A 260 -7.05 -3.52 -1.57
C GLY A 260 -7.28 -2.03 -1.71
N LYS A 261 -7.44 -1.56 -2.95
CA LYS A 261 -7.84 -0.19 -3.24
C LYS A 261 -8.55 -0.13 -4.58
N THR A 262 -9.53 0.75 -4.68
CA THR A 262 -10.25 1.07 -5.91
C THR A 262 -9.80 2.43 -6.46
N GLY A 263 -9.97 2.62 -7.76
CA GLY A 263 -9.75 3.89 -8.45
C GLY A 263 -10.68 4.02 -9.65
N TYR A 264 -11.16 5.23 -9.89
CA TYR A 264 -11.86 5.58 -11.12
C TYR A 264 -11.74 7.08 -11.35
N THR A 265 -11.41 7.45 -12.58
CA THR A 265 -11.66 8.75 -13.20
C THR A 265 -12.02 8.47 -14.66
N ASP A 266 -12.65 9.40 -15.36
CA ASP A 266 -13.00 9.18 -16.76
C ASP A 266 -11.76 8.94 -17.64
N GLU A 267 -10.62 9.54 -17.29
CA GLU A 267 -9.35 9.32 -17.99
C GLU A 267 -8.69 7.98 -17.64
N ALA A 268 -8.69 7.60 -16.36
CA ALA A 268 -8.06 6.36 -15.89
C ALA A 268 -8.91 5.11 -16.18
N GLY A 269 -10.24 5.26 -16.33
CA GLY A 269 -11.19 4.15 -16.30
C GLY A 269 -11.19 3.44 -14.94
N GLY A 270 -11.75 2.24 -14.89
CA GLY A 270 -11.84 1.44 -13.68
C GLY A 270 -10.52 0.77 -13.30
N GLY A 271 -10.01 1.07 -12.10
CA GLY A 271 -8.84 0.44 -11.49
C GLY A 271 -9.17 -0.22 -10.15
N VAL A 272 -8.60 -1.40 -9.89
CA VAL A 272 -8.76 -2.10 -8.61
C VAL A 272 -7.55 -2.99 -8.32
N ILE A 273 -7.10 -2.97 -7.06
CA ILE A 273 -6.13 -3.91 -6.49
C ILE A 273 -6.83 -4.66 -5.37
N LEU A 274 -6.70 -5.99 -5.35
CA LEU A 274 -7.18 -6.86 -4.29
C LEU A 274 -6.07 -7.83 -3.88
N VAL A 275 -5.73 -7.79 -2.60
CA VAL A 275 -4.81 -8.76 -1.99
C VAL A 275 -5.65 -9.83 -1.32
N THR A 276 -5.46 -11.08 -1.75
CA THR A 276 -6.07 -12.25 -1.13
C THR A 276 -5.01 -13.18 -0.56
N LYS A 277 -5.41 -14.06 0.36
CA LYS A 277 -4.56 -15.07 0.97
C LYS A 277 -5.26 -16.42 0.90
N ASP A 278 -4.53 -17.45 0.48
CA ASP A 278 -5.05 -18.82 0.42
C ASP A 278 -4.90 -19.56 1.77
N ARG A 279 -5.27 -20.84 1.78
CA ARG A 279 -5.16 -21.70 2.97
C ARG A 279 -3.71 -22.13 3.29
N ASN A 280 -2.81 -22.08 2.32
CA ASN A 280 -1.39 -22.39 2.51
C ASN A 280 -0.63 -21.20 3.11
N GLY A 281 -1.25 -20.03 3.09
CA GLY A 281 -0.69 -18.80 3.62
C GLY A 281 -0.03 -17.93 2.55
N ASP A 282 -0.15 -18.30 1.28
CA ASP A 282 0.40 -17.53 0.17
C ASP A 282 -0.51 -16.36 -0.17
N TYR A 283 0.09 -15.23 -0.53
CA TYR A 283 -0.62 -14.02 -0.93
C TYR A 283 -0.76 -13.94 -2.44
N PHE A 284 -1.86 -13.35 -2.90
CA PHE A 284 -2.15 -13.14 -4.30
C PHE A 284 -2.58 -11.70 -4.49
N ILE A 285 -1.80 -10.97 -5.28
CA ILE A 285 -2.07 -9.58 -5.60
C ILE A 285 -2.70 -9.57 -6.99
N ASN A 286 -3.98 -9.22 -7.02
CA ASN A 286 -4.80 -9.18 -8.23
C ASN A 286 -5.00 -7.72 -8.58
N LEU A 287 -4.69 -7.34 -9.82
CA LEU A 287 -4.76 -5.95 -10.26
C LEU A 287 -5.40 -5.84 -11.64
N VAL A 288 -6.30 -4.87 -11.79
CA VAL A 288 -6.91 -4.42 -13.04
C VAL A 288 -6.75 -2.90 -13.14
N LEU A 289 -6.34 -2.39 -14.31
CA LEU A 289 -6.28 -0.96 -14.64
C LEU A 289 -6.97 -0.67 -15.98
N GLY A 290 -7.74 0.41 -16.00
CA GLY A 290 -8.40 0.89 -17.21
C GLY A 290 -9.43 -0.08 -17.74
N ALA A 291 -10.29 -0.62 -16.88
CA ALA A 291 -11.57 -1.19 -17.30
C ALA A 291 -12.51 -0.08 -17.80
N ASP A 292 -13.48 -0.43 -18.64
CA ASP A 292 -14.33 0.54 -19.35
C ASP A 292 -15.26 1.34 -18.41
N SER A 293 -15.52 0.84 -17.20
CA SER A 293 -16.43 1.50 -16.24
C SER A 293 -16.05 1.24 -14.78
N HIS A 294 -16.73 1.95 -13.88
CA HIS A 294 -16.64 1.76 -12.44
C HIS A 294 -17.01 0.33 -12.01
N GLU A 295 -18.04 -0.26 -12.61
CA GLU A 295 -18.57 -1.58 -12.27
C GLU A 295 -17.73 -2.70 -12.90
N SER A 296 -17.33 -2.52 -14.16
CA SER A 296 -16.63 -3.57 -14.92
C SER A 296 -15.28 -3.93 -14.31
N ARG A 297 -14.60 -2.99 -13.62
CA ARG A 297 -13.34 -3.30 -12.91
C ARG A 297 -13.49 -4.45 -11.91
N PHE A 298 -14.64 -4.54 -11.23
CA PHE A 298 -14.90 -5.59 -10.26
C PHE A 298 -15.24 -6.92 -10.94
N SER A 299 -16.03 -6.91 -12.02
CA SER A 299 -16.30 -8.14 -12.77
C SER A 299 -15.04 -8.71 -13.42
N GLU A 300 -14.18 -7.84 -13.96
CA GLU A 300 -12.91 -8.26 -14.55
C GLU A 300 -11.93 -8.80 -13.50
N LEU A 301 -11.81 -8.13 -12.35
CA LEU A 301 -10.96 -8.64 -11.28
C LEU A 301 -11.50 -9.96 -10.71
N LYS A 302 -12.83 -10.13 -10.62
CA LYS A 302 -13.45 -11.38 -10.17
C LYS A 302 -13.08 -12.56 -11.08
N LYS A 303 -13.00 -12.37 -12.41
CA LYS A 303 -12.52 -13.41 -13.34
C LYS A 303 -11.10 -13.88 -12.98
N LEU A 304 -10.21 -12.95 -12.60
CA LEU A 304 -8.84 -13.30 -12.19
C LEU A 304 -8.83 -14.15 -10.92
N VAL A 305 -9.60 -13.75 -9.90
CA VAL A 305 -9.65 -14.51 -8.63
C VAL A 305 -10.36 -15.86 -8.79
N GLN A 306 -11.36 -15.95 -9.66
CA GLN A 306 -12.07 -17.21 -9.91
C GLN A 306 -11.26 -18.23 -10.69
N ALA A 307 -10.25 -17.79 -11.45
CA ALA A 307 -9.38 -18.69 -12.20
C ALA A 307 -8.54 -19.61 -11.29
N PHE A 308 -8.44 -19.31 -10.00
CA PHE A 308 -7.75 -20.16 -9.04
C PHE A 308 -8.57 -21.37 -8.53
N ASN A 309 -9.88 -21.37 -8.76
CA ASN A 309 -10.79 -22.45 -8.35
C ASN A 309 -10.92 -23.51 -9.46
#